data_AF-A0A950AJ81-F1
#
_entry.id   AF-A0A950AJ81-F1
#
_cell.length_a   1.000
_cell.length_b   1.000
_cell.length_c   1.000
_cell.angle_alpha   90.00
_cell.angle_beta   90.00
_cell.angle_gamma   90.00
#
_symmetry.space_group_name_H-M   'P 1'
#
loop_
_entity.id
_entity.type
_entity.pdbx_description
1 polymer ?
#
loop_
_entity_poly.entity_id
_entity_poly.type
_entity_poly.pdbx_seq_one_letter_code
_entity_poly.pdbx_strand_id
1 'polypeptide(L)' 'ALVLGAAGDRFVYRDAVEVTARSFRTRAEVLPELGHAMMLDRGWEAAARHILVWLEALSPNGTARTR' A
#
# COMPACT_ATOMS: atom_id res chain seq x y z
N ALA A 1 8.87 1.88 -6.01
CA ALA A 1 7.61 1.16 -6.29
C ALA A 1 6.81 1.04 -5.01
N LEU A 2 5.48 1.03 -5.09
CA LEU A 2 4.58 0.76 -3.97
C LEU A 2 4.11 -0.69 -4.03
N VAL A 3 4.13 -1.39 -2.90
CA VAL A 3 3.56 -2.74 -2.75
C VAL A 3 2.69 -2.74 -1.50
N LEU A 4 1.38 -2.78 -1.70
CA LEU A 4 0.37 -2.80 -0.64
C LEU A 4 -0.22 -4.19 -0.48
N GLY A 5 -0.54 -4.55 0.75
CA GLY A 5 -1.30 -5.75 1.09
C GLY A 5 -2.28 -5.50 2.22
N ALA A 6 -3.13 -6.49 2.48
CA ALA A 6 -4.13 -6.48 3.53
C ALA A 6 -3.84 -7.60 4.54
N ALA A 7 -3.86 -7.32 5.84
CA ALA A 7 -3.58 -8.35 6.85
C ALA A 7 -4.72 -9.36 6.99
N GLY A 8 -5.97 -8.95 6.68
CA GLY A 8 -7.14 -9.81 6.61
C GLY A 8 -7.34 -10.49 5.25
N ASP A 9 -6.40 -10.36 4.32
CA ASP A 9 -6.46 -11.03 3.02
C ASP A 9 -6.31 -12.55 3.19
N ARG A 10 -7.28 -13.31 2.67
CA ARG A 10 -7.32 -14.77 2.70
C ARG A 10 -7.01 -15.42 1.35
N PHE A 11 -6.73 -14.61 0.32
CA PHE A 11 -6.36 -15.05 -1.02
C PHE A 11 -4.88 -14.75 -1.31
N VAL A 12 -4.40 -13.57 -0.93
CA VAL A 12 -3.00 -13.16 -1.08
C VAL A 12 -2.38 -12.95 0.29
N TYR A 13 -1.62 -13.94 0.75
CA TYR A 13 -1.01 -13.90 2.08
C TYR A 13 0.14 -12.89 2.17
N ARG A 14 0.39 -12.41 3.39
CA ARG A 14 1.48 -11.48 3.74
C ARG A 14 2.82 -11.85 3.09
N ASP A 15 3.21 -13.12 3.15
CA ASP A 15 4.49 -13.59 2.61
C ASP A 15 4.62 -13.34 1.10
N ALA A 16 3.53 -13.50 0.34
CA ALA A 16 3.53 -13.24 -1.11
C ALA A 16 3.71 -11.74 -1.39
N VAL A 17 3.10 -10.87 -0.58
CA VAL A 17 3.26 -9.41 -0.66
C VAL A 17 4.71 -9.02 -0.32
N GLU A 18 5.29 -9.62 0.71
CA GLU A 18 6.68 -9.37 1.11
C GLU A 18 7.70 -9.87 0.08
N VAL A 19 7.50 -11.06 -0.49
CA VAL A 19 8.31 -11.57 -1.61
C VAL A 19 8.26 -10.60 -2.79
N THR A 20 7.06 -10.12 -3.13
CA THR A 20 6.86 -9.14 -4.21
C THR A 20 7.62 -7.85 -3.92
N ALA A 21 7.51 -7.31 -2.71
CA ALA A 21 8.24 -6.10 -2.31
C ALA A 21 9.76 -6.27 -2.41
N ARG A 22 10.30 -7.44 -2.01
CA ARG A 22 11.73 -7.76 -2.17
C ARG A 22 12.15 -7.77 -3.63
N SER A 23 11.35 -8.35 -4.54
CA SER A 23 11.61 -8.34 -5.99
C SER A 23 11.68 -6.92 -6.56
N PHE A 24 10.86 -6.00 -6.04
CA PHE A 24 10.89 -4.58 -6.42
C PHE A 24 11.85 -3.72 -5.59
N ARG A 25 12.70 -4.33 -4.74
CA ARG A 25 13.62 -3.63 -3.82
C ARG A 25 12.95 -2.54 -3.00
N THR A 26 11.72 -2.81 -2.55
CA THR A 26 10.92 -1.91 -1.71
C THR A 26 10.46 -2.66 -0.46
N ARG A 27 9.72 -1.98 0.41
CA ARG A 27 9.07 -2.60 1.57
C ARG A 27 7.59 -2.80 1.29
N ALA A 28 7.06 -3.93 1.75
CA ALA A 28 5.62 -4.17 1.72
C ALA A 28 4.94 -3.34 2.81
N GLU A 29 3.81 -2.74 2.46
CA GLU A 29 2.97 -2.00 3.39
C GLU A 29 1.67 -2.79 3.58
N VAL A 30 1.52 -3.45 4.72
CA VAL A 30 0.38 -4.33 5.01
C VAL A 30 -0.60 -3.62 5.94
N LEU A 31 -1.80 -3.36 5.45
CA LEU A 31 -2.85 -2.64 6.17
C LEU A 31 -3.61 -3.60 7.10
N PRO A 32 -3.65 -3.35 8.42
CA PRO A 32 -4.12 -4.34 9.41
C PRO A 32 -5.61 -4.64 9.34
N GLU A 33 -6.44 -3.63 9.05
CA GLU A 33 -7.90 -3.72 9.15
C GLU A 33 -8.61 -4.00 7.81
N LEU A 34 -7.87 -4.36 6.76
CA LEU A 34 -8.43 -4.57 5.42
C LEU A 34 -8.41 -6.04 5.02
N GLY A 35 -9.47 -6.45 4.32
CA GLY A 35 -9.54 -7.70 3.58
C GLY A 35 -9.04 -7.59 2.13
N HIS A 36 -9.21 -8.67 1.37
CA HIS A 36 -8.70 -8.78 -0.01
C HIS A 36 -9.20 -7.67 -0.93
N ALA A 37 -10.50 -7.37 -0.90
CA ALA A 37 -11.10 -6.30 -1.69
C ALA A 37 -10.90 -4.94 -0.99
N MET A 38 -9.64 -4.54 -0.80
CA MET A 38 -9.24 -3.38 0.01
C MET A 38 -10.00 -2.09 -0.33
N MET A 39 -10.30 -1.87 -1.62
CA MET A 39 -11.00 -0.66 -2.08
C MET A 39 -12.53 -0.69 -1.90
N LEU A 40 -13.10 -1.82 -1.50
CA LEU A 40 -14.53 -2.00 -1.19
C LEU A 40 -14.79 -2.19 0.30
N ASP A 41 -13.73 -2.32 1.10
CA ASP A 41 -13.81 -2.48 2.55
C ASP A 41 -14.10 -1.14 3.24
N ARG A 42 -14.58 -1.17 4.49
CA ARG A 42 -14.94 0.04 5.25
C ARG A 42 -13.75 0.99 5.47
N GLY A 43 -12.52 0.48 5.48
CA GLY A 43 -11.29 1.27 5.67
C GLY A 43 -10.54 1.61 4.39
N TRP A 44 -11.19 1.54 3.22
CA TRP A 44 -10.57 1.71 1.90
C TRP A 44 -9.73 2.99 1.76
N GLU A 45 -10.07 4.05 2.51
CA GLU A 45 -9.36 5.33 2.51
C GLU A 45 -7.90 5.17 2.97
N ALA A 46 -7.57 4.15 3.76
CA ALA A 46 -6.19 3.84 4.08
C ALA A 46 -5.42 3.45 2.81
N ALA A 47 -5.92 2.49 2.03
CA ALA A 47 -5.28 2.09 0.77
C ALA A 47 -5.14 3.27 -0.20
N ALA A 48 -6.20 4.08 -0.34
CA ALA A 48 -6.19 5.27 -1.18
C ALA A 48 -5.12 6.29 -0.75
N ARG A 49 -4.96 6.55 0.55
CA ARG A 49 -3.94 7.47 1.07
C ARG A 49 -2.52 7.00 0.77
N HIS A 50 -2.23 5.70 0.94
CA HIS A 50 -0.90 5.16 0.60
C HIS A 50 -0.58 5.32 -0.90
N ILE A 51 -1.57 5.09 -1.77
CA ILE A 51 -1.42 5.30 -3.21
C ILE A 51 -1.19 6.79 -3.51
N LEU A 52 -1.96 7.69 -2.92
CA LEU A 52 -1.82 9.14 -3.12
C LEU A 52 -0.44 9.63 -2.70
N VAL A 53 0.01 9.31 -1.48
CA VAL A 53 1.34 9.69 -0.97
C VAL A 53 2.45 9.17 -1.88
N TRP A 54 2.31 7.94 -2.37
CA TRP A 54 3.27 7.38 -3.31
C TRP A 54 3.31 8.14 -4.64
N LEU A 55 2.16 8.49 -5.21
CA LEU A 55 2.05 9.27 -6.44
C LEU A 55 2.65 10.68 -6.27
N GLU A 56 2.35 11.35 -5.15
CA GLU A 56 2.91 12.66 -4.82
C GLU A 56 4.44 12.63 -4.75
N ALA A 57 5.00 11.58 -4.14
CA ALA A 57 6.45 11.39 -4.05
C ALA A 57 7.12 11.12 -5.42
N LEU A 58 6.36 10.65 -6.41
CA LEU A 58 6.85 10.45 -7.78
C LEU A 58 6.70 11.70 -8.66
N SER A 59 5.92 12.69 -8.24
CA SER A 59 5.71 13.90 -9.01
C SER A 59 6.99 14.76 -8.99
N PRO A 60 7.52 15.19 -10.16
CA PRO A 60 8.71 16.05 -10.23
C PRO A 60 8.57 17.38 -9.48
N ASN A 61 7.34 17.82 -9.23
CA ASN A 61 6.99 19.05 -8.53
C ASN A 61 6.47 18.80 -7.10
N GLY A 62 6.70 17.62 -6.52
CA GLY A 62 6.21 17.24 -5.21
C GLY A 62 6.66 18.21 -4.13
N THR A 63 5.79 19.16 -3.76
CA THR A 63 5.93 20.02 -2.60
C THR A 63 6.10 19.13 -1.38
N ALA A 64 7.32 19.13 -0.84
CA ALA A 64 7.64 18.53 0.44
C ALA A 64 6.65 19.04 1.50
N ARG A 65 5.91 18.09 2.08
CA ARG A 65 5.11 18.17 3.32
C ARG A 65 5.29 19.46 4.11
N THR A 66 4.25 20.29 4.15
CA THR A 66 3.99 21.18 5.28
C THR A 66 3.76 20.31 6.53
N ARG A 67 4.32 20.78 7.64
CA ARG A 67 4.48 20.12 8.94
C ARG A 67 3.20 19.58 9.55
#